data_AF-A0A2T1NCM0-F1
#
_entry.id   AF-A0A2T1NCM0-F1
#
_cell.length_a   1.000
_cell.length_b   1.000
_cell.length_c   1.000
_cell.angle_alpha   90.00
_cell.angle_beta   90.00
_cell.angle_gamma   90.00
#
_symmetry.space_group_name_H-M   'P 1'
#
loop_
_entity.id
_entity.type
_entity.pdbx_description
1 polymer ?
#
loop_
_entity_poly.entity_id
_entity_poly.type
_entity_poly.pdbx_seq_one_letter_code
_entity_poly.pdbx_strand_id
1 'polypeptide(L)'
;MKKSTVLKLTICLVCLNIGFSFAQKTPVNQLLTSYVNYSNNLTDESSVVNITSLLHEKFEDNSTFIGLAGFVSRETKNLSTITEEFTEKSKDNNYNFKMIIDKVVYESQKDKAGTISAVVNFQSMIDDKITEKGTVLINMIATKFMGDWKIIQLNTVKISEQSEVGNCVSYLFSNGNAYFNSETYYPAGIKYKREFQSFRIGTSGGERAIINRGDNDKTFIWKLNGDVYSGKTFIGKAAEAKDAVQLVIQNAYSKTCTEFTFS
;
A
#
# COMPACT_ATOMS: atom_id res chain seq x y z
N MET A 1 -20.32 -90.90 8.87
CA MET A 1 -19.54 -90.23 7.80
C MET A 1 -20.53 -89.40 6.97
N LYS A 2 -20.35 -88.13 6.61
CA LYS A 2 -19.23 -87.17 6.77
C LYS A 2 -19.74 -85.82 7.33
N LYS A 3 -18.81 -85.11 7.98
CA LYS A 3 -18.71 -83.65 8.25
C LYS A 3 -19.34 -82.78 7.13
N SER A 4 -19.97 -81.62 7.38
CA SER A 4 -19.33 -80.28 7.45
C SER A 4 -20.42 -79.21 7.15
N THR A 5 -20.47 -77.95 7.60
CA THR A 5 -19.92 -77.17 8.76
C THR A 5 -20.78 -75.89 8.93
N VAL A 6 -20.71 -75.20 10.08
CA VAL A 6 -21.45 -73.96 10.43
C VAL A 6 -21.01 -72.74 9.59
N LEU A 7 -21.95 -71.86 9.21
CA LEU A 7 -21.68 -70.41 9.12
C LEU A 7 -22.94 -69.57 9.39
N LYS A 8 -22.95 -68.80 10.48
CA LYS A 8 -23.93 -67.71 10.70
C LYS A 8 -23.43 -66.47 9.97
N LEU A 9 -24.26 -65.87 9.10
CA LEU A 9 -23.91 -64.62 8.43
C LEU A 9 -24.75 -63.45 8.98
N THR A 10 -24.29 -62.89 10.10
CA THR A 10 -24.81 -61.61 10.61
C THR A 10 -24.13 -60.48 9.84
N ILE A 11 -24.73 -60.02 8.73
CA ILE A 11 -24.24 -58.81 8.05
C ILE A 11 -24.67 -57.61 8.87
N CYS A 12 -23.71 -57.03 9.58
CA CYS A 12 -23.87 -55.78 10.29
C CYS A 12 -24.05 -54.65 9.26
N LEU A 13 -25.18 -53.95 9.29
CA LEU A 13 -25.43 -52.79 8.45
C LEU A 13 -24.63 -51.61 9.00
N VAL A 14 -23.33 -51.57 8.69
CA VAL A 14 -22.48 -50.40 8.96
C VAL A 14 -22.93 -49.29 8.04
N CYS A 15 -23.83 -48.44 8.53
CA CYS A 15 -24.12 -47.15 7.94
C CYS A 15 -22.83 -46.32 7.99
N LEU A 16 -22.04 -46.42 6.93
CA LEU A 16 -20.93 -45.53 6.60
C LEU A 16 -21.50 -44.12 6.47
N ASN A 17 -21.53 -43.40 7.61
CA ASN A 17 -21.57 -41.95 7.63
C ASN A 17 -20.26 -41.46 7.02
N ILE A 18 -20.22 -41.43 5.69
CA ILE A 18 -19.28 -40.63 4.91
C ILE A 18 -19.73 -39.19 5.10
N GLY A 19 -19.48 -38.67 6.29
CA GLY A 19 -19.52 -37.25 6.56
C GLY A 19 -18.49 -36.61 5.65
N PHE A 20 -18.95 -35.94 4.60
CA PHE A 20 -18.14 -34.95 3.91
C PHE A 20 -17.81 -33.86 4.94
N SER A 21 -16.68 -34.01 5.63
CA SER A 21 -16.07 -32.94 6.39
C SER A 21 -15.65 -31.86 5.40
N PHE A 22 -16.59 -30.97 5.07
CA PHE A 22 -16.25 -29.62 4.69
C PHE A 22 -15.28 -29.12 5.75
N ALA A 23 -14.04 -28.85 5.35
CA ALA A 23 -12.98 -28.44 6.26
C ALA A 23 -13.39 -27.09 6.89
N GLN A 24 -13.97 -27.17 8.08
CA GLN A 24 -14.50 -26.01 8.78
C GLN A 24 -13.31 -25.11 9.13
N LYS A 25 -13.27 -23.91 8.53
CA LYS A 25 -12.20 -22.93 8.79
C LYS A 25 -12.01 -22.79 10.30
N THR A 26 -10.79 -22.93 10.77
CA THR A 26 -10.49 -22.75 12.20
C THR A 26 -10.78 -21.31 12.62
N PRO A 27 -11.13 -21.06 13.90
CA PRO A 27 -11.26 -19.72 14.44
C PRO A 27 -10.12 -18.75 14.09
N VAL A 28 -8.85 -19.20 14.06
CA VAL A 28 -7.72 -18.34 13.63
C VAL A 28 -7.73 -18.03 12.13
N ASN A 29 -8.15 -18.97 11.28
CA ASN A 29 -8.37 -18.72 9.85
C ASN A 29 -9.53 -17.74 9.62
N GLN A 30 -10.60 -17.88 10.42
CA GLN A 30 -11.75 -16.97 10.42
C GLN A 30 -11.32 -15.55 10.85
N LEU A 31 -10.52 -15.41 11.92
CA LEU A 31 -9.98 -14.11 12.34
C LEU A 31 -9.17 -13.42 11.23
N LEU A 32 -8.24 -14.13 10.58
CA LEU A 32 -7.48 -13.56 9.46
C LEU A 32 -8.40 -13.17 8.29
N THR A 33 -9.38 -14.01 7.97
CA THR A 33 -10.37 -13.72 6.92
C THR A 33 -11.19 -12.47 7.25
N SER A 34 -11.68 -12.35 8.49
CA SER A 34 -12.45 -11.20 8.96
C SER A 34 -11.62 -9.93 9.04
N TYR A 35 -10.36 -10.01 9.50
CA TYR A 35 -9.44 -8.87 9.52
C TYR A 35 -9.24 -8.30 8.12
N VAL A 36 -8.88 -9.15 7.15
CA VAL A 36 -8.74 -8.76 5.74
C VAL A 36 -10.04 -8.19 5.17
N ASN A 37 -11.18 -8.82 5.44
CA ASN A 37 -12.47 -8.33 4.98
C ASN A 37 -12.85 -6.98 5.59
N TYR A 38 -12.61 -6.74 6.88
CA TYR A 38 -12.93 -5.47 7.52
C TYR A 38 -11.97 -4.36 7.08
N SER A 39 -10.67 -4.64 6.89
CA SER A 39 -9.73 -3.68 6.28
C SER A 39 -10.15 -3.28 4.86
N ASN A 40 -10.66 -4.21 4.06
CA ASN A 40 -11.13 -3.97 2.69
C ASN A 40 -12.43 -3.16 2.62
N ASN A 41 -13.18 -3.06 3.71
CA ASN A 41 -14.44 -2.33 3.82
C ASN A 41 -14.33 -1.19 4.83
N LEU A 42 -13.12 -0.61 4.97
CA LEU A 42 -12.86 0.52 5.85
C LEU A 42 -13.35 1.82 5.19
N THR A 43 -14.61 2.19 5.43
CA THR A 43 -15.31 3.32 4.78
C THR A 43 -15.74 4.44 5.72
N ASP A 44 -15.81 4.17 7.03
CA ASP A 44 -16.34 5.10 8.04
C ASP A 44 -15.96 4.66 9.48
N GLU A 45 -16.32 5.46 10.49
CA GLU A 45 -16.02 5.14 11.90
C GLU A 45 -16.70 3.84 12.39
N SER A 46 -17.82 3.39 11.79
CA SER A 46 -18.44 2.11 12.15
C SER A 46 -17.62 0.91 11.63
N SER A 47 -16.98 1.06 10.46
CA SER A 47 -16.05 0.06 9.94
C SER A 47 -14.77 -0.07 10.80
N VAL A 48 -14.33 1.02 11.46
CA VAL A 48 -13.25 0.99 12.45
C VAL A 48 -13.63 0.12 13.65
N VAL A 49 -14.88 0.21 14.14
CA VAL A 49 -15.38 -0.65 15.23
C VAL A 49 -15.33 -2.13 14.84
N ASN A 50 -15.69 -2.47 13.59
CA ASN A 50 -15.64 -3.86 13.12
C ASN A 50 -14.23 -4.44 13.18
N ILE A 51 -13.21 -3.75 12.65
CA ILE A 51 -11.82 -4.23 12.68
C ILE A 51 -11.21 -4.25 14.08
N THR A 52 -11.43 -3.20 14.87
CA THR A 52 -10.91 -3.12 16.25
C THR A 52 -11.56 -4.14 17.18
N SER A 53 -12.82 -4.55 16.92
CA SER A 53 -13.48 -5.62 17.68
C SER A 53 -12.78 -6.98 17.59
N LEU A 54 -11.94 -7.21 16.56
CA LEU A 54 -11.14 -8.43 16.40
C LEU A 54 -9.89 -8.42 17.30
N LEU A 55 -9.50 -7.26 17.82
CA LEU A 55 -8.25 -7.05 18.55
C LEU A 55 -8.45 -7.19 20.06
N HIS A 56 -7.41 -7.64 20.76
CA HIS A 56 -7.37 -7.69 22.23
C HIS A 56 -6.97 -6.32 22.81
N GLU A 57 -7.33 -6.01 24.06
CA GLU A 57 -6.91 -4.77 24.74
C GLU A 57 -5.37 -4.60 24.79
N LYS A 58 -4.64 -5.72 24.72
CA LYS A 58 -3.17 -5.84 24.73
C LYS A 58 -2.61 -6.12 23.33
N PHE A 59 -3.30 -5.67 22.30
CA PHE A 59 -2.87 -5.86 20.92
C PHE A 59 -1.60 -5.05 20.62
N GLU A 60 -0.63 -5.73 20.03
CA GLU A 60 0.57 -5.14 19.45
C GLU A 60 0.70 -5.53 17.96
N ASP A 61 0.92 -4.55 17.09
CA ASP A 61 1.37 -4.76 15.71
C ASP A 61 2.85 -4.41 15.59
N ASN A 62 3.67 -5.35 15.11
CA ASN A 62 5.08 -5.13 14.79
C ASN A 62 5.24 -5.18 13.28
N SER A 63 5.31 -4.02 12.65
CA SER A 63 5.32 -3.87 11.20
C SER A 63 6.69 -3.45 10.68
N THR A 64 7.17 -4.14 9.65
CA THR A 64 8.35 -3.77 8.85
C THR A 64 7.90 -3.47 7.43
N PHE A 65 8.26 -2.30 6.92
CA PHE A 65 7.98 -1.92 5.54
C PHE A 65 9.28 -1.86 4.73
N ILE A 66 9.29 -2.50 3.57
CA ILE A 66 10.39 -2.54 2.61
C ILE A 66 9.90 -1.90 1.31
N GLY A 67 10.43 -0.73 0.97
CA GLY A 67 10.08 -0.01 -0.26
C GLY A 67 10.91 -0.42 -1.47
N LEU A 68 10.47 -0.03 -2.67
CA LEU A 68 11.13 -0.34 -3.96
C LEU A 68 12.62 0.00 -4.02
N ALA A 69 13.04 1.08 -3.35
CA ALA A 69 14.43 1.53 -3.32
C ALA A 69 15.29 0.80 -2.25
N GLY A 70 14.76 -0.26 -1.62
CA GLY A 70 15.42 -0.98 -0.54
C GLY A 70 15.43 -0.24 0.80
N PHE A 71 14.70 0.87 0.93
CA PHE A 71 14.50 1.51 2.23
C PHE A 71 13.70 0.59 3.15
N VAL A 72 14.04 0.59 4.44
CA VAL A 72 13.38 -0.22 5.46
C VAL A 72 12.96 0.68 6.61
N SER A 73 11.67 0.69 6.94
CA SER A 73 11.16 1.26 8.19
C SER A 73 10.60 0.15 9.09
N ARG A 74 10.58 0.41 10.40
CA ARG A 74 10.02 -0.47 11.41
C ARG A 74 9.23 0.33 12.42
N GLU A 75 8.11 -0.20 12.83
CA GLU A 75 7.17 0.44 13.74
C GLU A 75 6.51 -0.62 14.64
N THR A 76 6.22 -0.24 15.88
CA THR A 76 5.41 -1.04 16.81
C THR A 76 4.23 -0.19 17.25
N LYS A 77 3.01 -0.70 17.05
CA LYS A 77 1.75 0.01 17.31
C LYS A 77 0.93 -0.76 18.33
N ASN A 78 0.26 -0.04 19.22
CA ASN A 78 -0.73 -0.62 20.13
C ASN A 78 -2.15 -0.41 19.58
N LEU A 79 -3.16 -0.90 20.32
CA LEU A 79 -4.57 -0.77 19.96
C LEU A 79 -5.02 0.69 19.74
N SER A 80 -4.54 1.67 20.52
CA SER A 80 -4.91 3.09 20.33
C SER A 80 -4.38 3.60 19.00
N THR A 81 -3.07 3.46 18.76
CA THR A 81 -2.41 3.94 17.54
C THR A 81 -3.01 3.33 16.27
N ILE A 82 -3.31 2.02 16.26
CA ILE A 82 -3.91 1.40 15.07
C ILE A 82 -5.38 1.80 14.88
N THR A 83 -6.12 2.10 15.97
CA THR A 83 -7.49 2.62 15.91
C THR A 83 -7.51 4.05 15.37
N GLU A 84 -6.57 4.89 15.80
CA GLU A 84 -6.36 6.24 15.28
C GLU A 84 -6.06 6.21 13.78
N GLU A 85 -5.11 5.37 13.33
CA GLU A 85 -4.80 5.21 11.90
C GLU A 85 -5.98 4.70 11.07
N PHE A 86 -6.77 3.75 11.57
CA PHE A 86 -7.97 3.31 10.86
C PHE A 86 -9.03 4.42 10.81
N THR A 87 -9.13 5.25 11.85
CA THR A 87 -10.05 6.39 11.93
C THR A 87 -9.64 7.55 11.01
N GLU A 88 -8.35 7.77 10.81
CA GLU A 88 -7.84 8.72 9.82
C GLU A 88 -8.07 8.21 8.40
N LYS A 89 -7.71 6.94 8.11
CA LYS A 89 -7.92 6.32 6.79
C LYS A 89 -9.40 6.24 6.41
N SER A 90 -10.30 5.98 7.36
CA SER A 90 -11.75 5.97 7.09
C SER A 90 -12.36 7.34 6.80
N LYS A 91 -11.58 8.43 6.90
CA LYS A 91 -12.01 9.80 6.55
C LYS A 91 -11.50 10.25 5.17
N ASP A 92 -10.57 9.52 4.58
CA ASP A 92 -10.08 9.77 3.23
C ASP A 92 -10.91 9.00 2.19
N ASN A 93 -11.97 9.65 1.71
CA ASN A 93 -12.87 9.10 0.69
C ASN A 93 -12.18 8.78 -0.65
N ASN A 94 -10.96 9.30 -0.89
CA ASN A 94 -10.23 9.10 -2.13
C ASN A 94 -9.22 7.94 -2.01
N TYR A 95 -8.89 7.52 -0.79
CA TYR A 95 -8.01 6.39 -0.51
C TYR A 95 -8.78 5.07 -0.47
N ASN A 96 -8.32 4.08 -1.23
CA ASN A 96 -8.89 2.74 -1.24
C ASN A 96 -7.77 1.69 -1.07
N PHE A 97 -7.94 0.79 -0.11
CA PHE A 97 -6.98 -0.26 0.20
C PHE A 97 -7.63 -1.64 0.07
N LYS A 98 -6.97 -2.52 -0.69
CA LYS A 98 -7.46 -3.87 -0.97
C LYS A 98 -6.38 -4.90 -0.65
N MET A 99 -6.74 -5.87 0.18
CA MET A 99 -5.96 -7.06 0.52
C MET A 99 -6.65 -8.33 0.02
N ILE A 100 -5.84 -9.30 -0.44
CA ILE A 100 -6.30 -10.63 -0.86
C ILE A 100 -5.35 -11.65 -0.25
N ILE A 101 -5.88 -12.60 0.52
CA ILE A 101 -5.09 -13.72 1.05
C ILE A 101 -4.69 -14.61 -0.14
N ASP A 102 -3.41 -14.65 -0.46
CA ASP A 102 -2.83 -15.51 -1.52
C ASP A 102 -2.78 -16.96 -1.03
N LYS A 103 -2.13 -17.16 0.12
CA LYS A 103 -1.99 -18.48 0.76
C LYS A 103 -1.80 -18.37 2.26
N VAL A 104 -2.32 -19.36 2.97
CA VAL A 104 -1.93 -19.65 4.35
C VAL A 104 -0.71 -20.56 4.30
N VAL A 105 0.42 -20.09 4.85
CA VAL A 105 1.71 -20.80 4.87
C VAL A 105 1.80 -21.75 6.07
N TYR A 106 1.24 -21.33 7.20
CA TYR A 106 1.21 -22.11 8.43
C TYR A 106 -0.04 -21.78 9.22
N GLU A 107 -0.64 -22.78 9.85
CA GLU A 107 -1.79 -22.62 10.74
C GLU A 107 -1.67 -23.63 11.89
N SER A 108 -1.85 -23.17 13.12
CA SER A 108 -1.81 -24.01 14.31
C SER A 108 -2.74 -23.46 15.37
N GLN A 109 -3.65 -24.29 15.86
CA GLN A 109 -4.64 -23.89 16.86
C GLN A 109 -4.75 -24.95 17.97
N LYS A 110 -4.78 -24.47 19.21
CA LYS A 110 -5.11 -25.21 20.43
C LYS A 110 -6.33 -24.55 21.10
N ASP A 111 -6.88 -25.15 22.15
CA ASP A 111 -8.14 -24.73 22.79
C ASP A 111 -8.25 -23.25 23.16
N LYS A 112 -7.11 -22.61 23.50
CA LYS A 112 -7.04 -21.22 23.99
C LYS A 112 -6.14 -20.29 23.19
N ALA A 113 -5.35 -20.80 22.26
CA ALA A 113 -4.39 -20.00 21.51
C ALA A 113 -4.10 -20.62 20.14
N GLY A 114 -3.78 -19.77 19.18
CA GLY A 114 -3.40 -20.20 17.85
C GLY A 114 -2.61 -19.13 17.11
N THR A 115 -1.99 -19.55 16.03
CA THR A 115 -1.18 -18.71 15.16
C THR A 115 -1.45 -19.08 13.71
N ILE A 116 -1.46 -18.07 12.85
CA ILE A 116 -1.61 -18.23 11.41
C ILE A 116 -0.62 -17.32 10.71
N SER A 117 0.15 -17.89 9.79
CA SER A 117 1.07 -17.17 8.92
C SER A 117 0.55 -17.24 7.49
N ALA A 118 0.43 -16.08 6.83
CA ALA A 118 -0.14 -15.97 5.49
C ALA A 118 0.63 -14.98 4.62
N VAL A 119 0.53 -15.18 3.31
CA VAL A 119 0.91 -14.21 2.30
C VAL A 119 -0.37 -13.52 1.85
N VAL A 120 -0.37 -12.18 1.90
CA VAL A 120 -1.51 -11.34 1.54
C VAL A 120 -1.04 -10.32 0.50
N ASN A 121 -1.59 -10.38 -0.70
CA ASN A 121 -1.31 -9.39 -1.73
C ASN A 121 -2.10 -8.13 -1.41
N PHE A 122 -1.49 -6.95 -1.50
CA PHE A 122 -2.14 -5.67 -1.27
C PHE A 122 -2.06 -4.75 -2.50
N GLN A 123 -3.03 -3.84 -2.59
CA GLN A 123 -3.09 -2.74 -3.54
C GLN A 123 -3.66 -1.52 -2.83
N SER A 124 -2.98 -0.38 -2.88
CA SER A 124 -3.54 0.92 -2.52
C SER A 124 -3.84 1.75 -3.75
N MET A 125 -4.89 2.56 -3.67
CA MET A 125 -5.34 3.46 -4.73
C MET A 125 -5.67 4.83 -4.16
N ILE A 126 -5.43 5.87 -4.95
CA ILE A 126 -5.88 7.25 -4.71
C ILE A 126 -6.51 7.75 -6.02
N ASP A 127 -7.74 8.27 -5.96
CA ASP A 127 -8.53 8.69 -7.13
C ASP A 127 -8.58 7.61 -8.23
N ASP A 128 -8.91 6.37 -7.85
CA ASP A 128 -8.89 5.15 -8.67
C ASP A 128 -7.54 4.79 -9.35
N LYS A 129 -6.45 5.54 -9.09
CA LYS A 129 -5.11 5.22 -9.58
C LYS A 129 -4.35 4.38 -8.58
N ILE A 130 -3.65 3.39 -9.08
CA ILE A 130 -2.84 2.45 -8.29
C ILE A 130 -1.61 3.21 -7.77
N THR A 131 -1.56 3.48 -6.47
CA THR A 131 -0.40 4.16 -5.87
C THR A 131 0.68 3.16 -5.48
N GLU A 132 0.29 2.01 -4.96
CA GLU A 132 1.19 0.95 -4.54
C GLU A 132 0.55 -0.44 -4.71
N LYS A 133 1.39 -1.45 -4.97
CA LYS A 133 1.07 -2.88 -4.82
C LYS A 133 2.25 -3.63 -4.21
N GLY A 134 1.94 -4.76 -3.61
CA GLY A 134 2.93 -5.78 -3.31
C GLY A 134 2.40 -6.81 -2.35
N THR A 135 3.28 -7.34 -1.51
CA THR A 135 3.01 -8.48 -0.64
C THR A 135 3.17 -8.10 0.84
N VAL A 136 2.22 -8.49 1.68
CA VAL A 136 2.35 -8.51 3.14
C VAL A 136 2.52 -9.95 3.59
N LEU A 137 3.63 -10.24 4.25
CA LEU A 137 3.78 -11.45 5.05
C LEU A 137 3.19 -11.17 6.43
N ILE A 138 2.09 -11.84 6.77
CA ILE A 138 1.42 -11.69 8.07
C ILE A 138 1.76 -12.91 8.93
N ASN A 139 2.17 -12.71 10.18
CA ASN A 139 2.13 -13.69 11.24
C ASN A 139 1.24 -13.15 12.37
N MET A 140 0.05 -13.73 12.50
CA MET A 140 -0.98 -13.36 13.46
C MET A 140 -1.01 -14.37 14.61
N ILE A 141 -1.06 -13.88 15.84
CA ILE A 141 -1.25 -14.68 17.05
C ILE A 141 -2.57 -14.26 17.69
N ALA A 142 -3.41 -15.25 17.99
CA ALA A 142 -4.71 -15.06 18.58
C ALA A 142 -4.91 -15.91 19.83
N THR A 143 -5.72 -15.40 20.75
CA THR A 143 -6.07 -16.05 22.02
C THR A 143 -7.59 -16.10 22.18
N LYS A 144 -8.08 -17.11 22.92
CA LYS A 144 -9.50 -17.25 23.25
C LYS A 144 -9.77 -16.60 24.61
N PHE A 145 -10.42 -15.44 24.61
CA PHE A 145 -10.75 -14.65 25.79
C PHE A 145 -12.28 -14.61 25.99
N MET A 146 -12.75 -15.02 27.17
CA MET A 146 -14.18 -15.08 27.55
C MET A 146 -15.12 -15.86 26.60
N GLY A 147 -14.57 -16.66 25.68
CA GLY A 147 -15.32 -17.43 24.68
C GLY A 147 -14.98 -17.02 23.25
N ASP A 148 -14.60 -15.76 23.05
CA ASP A 148 -14.28 -15.18 21.76
C ASP A 148 -12.79 -15.29 21.42
N TRP A 149 -12.49 -15.39 20.13
CA TRP A 149 -11.12 -15.31 19.64
C TRP A 149 -10.77 -13.86 19.35
N LYS A 150 -9.62 -13.40 19.85
CA LYS A 150 -9.08 -12.04 19.63
C LYS A 150 -7.62 -12.12 19.17
N ILE A 151 -7.24 -11.24 18.26
CA ILE A 151 -5.85 -11.04 17.83
C ILE A 151 -5.12 -10.30 18.95
N ILE A 152 -4.04 -10.88 19.47
CA ILE A 152 -3.21 -10.26 20.51
C ILE A 152 -1.87 -9.76 19.98
N GLN A 153 -1.38 -10.34 18.88
CA GLN A 153 -0.20 -9.85 18.21
C GLN A 153 -0.34 -10.01 16.70
N LEU A 154 0.03 -8.98 15.97
CA LEU A 154 0.28 -9.01 14.53
C LEU A 154 1.76 -8.72 14.31
N ASN A 155 2.38 -9.46 13.40
CA ASN A 155 3.72 -9.13 12.90
C ASN A 155 3.62 -9.10 11.39
N THR A 156 3.93 -7.97 10.77
CA THR A 156 3.86 -7.83 9.31
C THR A 156 5.20 -7.48 8.69
N VAL A 157 5.45 -8.04 7.51
CA VAL A 157 6.49 -7.55 6.60
C VAL A 157 5.82 -7.17 5.30
N LYS A 158 5.57 -5.87 5.12
CA LYS A 158 5.03 -5.28 3.89
C LYS A 158 6.19 -5.03 2.92
N ILE A 159 6.11 -5.59 1.72
CA ILE A 159 7.07 -5.44 0.64
C ILE A 159 6.37 -4.72 -0.51
N SER A 160 6.88 -3.55 -0.88
CA SER A 160 6.45 -2.80 -2.06
C SER A 160 7.04 -3.44 -3.31
N GLU A 161 6.19 -3.81 -4.27
CA GLU A 161 6.59 -4.46 -5.54
C GLU A 161 6.35 -3.56 -6.75
N GLN A 162 5.38 -2.63 -6.65
CA GLN A 162 5.06 -1.64 -7.67
C GLN A 162 4.59 -0.35 -6.99
N SER A 163 5.03 0.81 -7.48
CA SER A 163 4.52 2.13 -7.10
C SER A 163 4.48 3.04 -8.32
N GLU A 164 3.32 3.63 -8.60
CA GLU A 164 3.14 4.61 -9.68
C GLU A 164 3.09 6.05 -9.16
N VAL A 165 3.08 6.21 -7.83
CA VAL A 165 3.00 7.49 -7.11
C VAL A 165 3.85 7.39 -5.83
N GLY A 166 4.71 8.39 -5.58
CA GLY A 166 5.58 8.43 -4.40
C GLY A 166 6.62 9.56 -4.45
N ASN A 167 7.66 9.48 -3.63
CA ASN A 167 8.63 10.56 -3.51
C ASN A 167 9.60 10.64 -4.69
N CYS A 168 9.90 11.85 -5.16
CA CYS A 168 10.78 12.10 -6.29
C CYS A 168 12.00 12.93 -5.89
N VAL A 169 13.12 12.66 -6.55
CA VAL A 169 14.38 13.38 -6.36
C VAL A 169 14.80 13.98 -7.70
N SER A 170 15.18 15.25 -7.72
CA SER A 170 15.70 15.90 -8.92
C SER A 170 16.97 16.67 -8.63
N TYR A 171 18.06 16.23 -9.25
CA TYR A 171 19.31 16.98 -9.27
C TYR A 171 19.16 18.10 -10.29
N LEU A 172 19.33 19.36 -9.89
CA LEU A 172 19.11 20.53 -10.74
C LEU A 172 20.41 21.32 -10.92
N PHE A 173 21.08 21.05 -12.04
CA PHE A 173 22.32 21.71 -12.44
C PHE A 173 22.01 23.02 -13.16
N SER A 174 22.71 24.10 -12.83
CA SER A 174 22.57 25.40 -13.51
C SER A 174 23.88 25.87 -14.12
N ASN A 175 23.78 26.62 -15.22
CA ASN A 175 24.87 27.40 -15.78
C ASN A 175 24.41 28.86 -15.91
N GLY A 176 24.66 29.63 -14.85
CA GLY A 176 24.04 30.94 -14.64
C GLY A 176 22.52 30.85 -14.50
N ASN A 177 21.83 31.96 -14.80
CA ASN A 177 20.38 32.09 -14.58
C ASN A 177 19.53 31.80 -15.83
N ALA A 178 20.14 31.30 -16.91
CA ALA A 178 19.48 31.12 -18.21
C ALA A 178 19.42 29.67 -18.71
N TYR A 179 20.24 28.77 -18.16
CA TYR A 179 20.34 27.38 -18.59
C TYR A 179 20.37 26.46 -17.38
N PHE A 180 19.49 25.46 -17.39
CA PHE A 180 19.38 24.45 -16.34
C PHE A 180 19.23 23.07 -16.97
N ASN A 181 19.73 22.05 -16.31
CA ASN A 181 19.48 20.65 -16.65
C ASN A 181 19.02 19.93 -15.38
N SER A 182 17.96 19.12 -15.49
CA SER A 182 17.55 18.23 -14.40
C SER A 182 17.82 16.77 -14.72
N GLU A 183 18.18 16.01 -13.69
CA GLU A 183 18.14 14.55 -13.66
C GLU A 183 17.10 14.15 -12.61
N THR A 184 15.89 13.81 -13.08
CA THR A 184 14.73 13.53 -12.23
C THR A 184 14.50 12.03 -12.10
N TYR A 185 14.47 11.55 -10.86
CA TYR A 185 14.16 10.18 -10.46
C TYR A 185 12.72 10.13 -9.92
N TYR A 186 11.88 9.29 -10.51
CA TYR A 186 10.46 9.17 -10.16
C TYR A 186 9.94 7.72 -10.18
N PRO A 187 8.93 7.38 -9.36
CA PRO A 187 8.26 6.07 -9.40
C PRO A 187 7.63 5.79 -10.77
N ALA A 188 7.87 4.61 -11.33
CA ALA A 188 7.36 4.22 -12.64
C ALA A 188 6.95 2.73 -12.66
N GLY A 189 6.14 2.35 -11.67
CA GLY A 189 5.72 0.98 -11.43
C GLY A 189 6.77 0.22 -10.64
N ILE A 190 7.32 -0.85 -11.21
CA ILE A 190 8.24 -1.78 -10.52
C ILE A 190 9.67 -1.23 -10.32
N LYS A 191 9.97 -0.05 -10.85
CA LYS A 191 11.29 0.61 -10.79
C LYS A 191 11.11 2.12 -10.73
N TYR A 192 12.09 2.81 -10.16
CA TYR A 192 12.27 4.23 -10.44
C TYR A 192 12.77 4.40 -11.88
N LYS A 193 12.15 5.31 -12.62
CA LYS A 193 12.70 5.83 -13.87
C LYS A 193 13.57 7.04 -13.57
N ARG A 194 14.49 7.29 -14.50
CA ARG A 194 15.27 8.52 -14.59
C ARG A 194 14.98 9.18 -15.93
N GLU A 195 14.81 10.49 -15.90
CA GLU A 195 14.64 11.32 -17.09
C GLU A 195 15.53 12.57 -16.99
N PHE A 196 16.09 12.97 -18.13
CA PHE A 196 16.91 14.17 -18.25
C PHE A 196 16.12 15.23 -19.03
N GLN A 197 16.05 16.45 -18.48
CA GLN A 197 15.34 17.57 -19.10
C GLN A 197 16.23 18.81 -19.12
N SER A 198 16.22 19.55 -20.22
CA SER A 198 16.99 20.80 -20.37
C SER A 198 16.06 22.00 -20.41
N PHE A 199 16.25 22.96 -19.52
CA PHE A 199 15.47 24.18 -19.44
C PHE A 199 16.29 25.38 -19.88
N ARG A 200 15.75 26.16 -20.80
CA ARG A 200 16.31 27.45 -21.21
C ARG A 200 15.34 28.57 -20.87
N ILE A 201 15.81 29.56 -20.12
CA ILE A 201 15.07 30.80 -19.92
C ILE A 201 15.44 31.77 -21.04
N GLY A 202 14.41 32.32 -21.67
CA GLY A 202 14.52 33.34 -22.71
C GLY A 202 13.33 34.29 -22.66
N THR A 203 13.12 35.02 -23.75
CA THR A 203 11.97 35.91 -23.92
C THR A 203 11.15 35.44 -25.11
N SER A 204 9.83 35.34 -24.97
CA SER A 204 8.89 35.01 -26.03
C SER A 204 7.68 35.93 -25.94
N GLY A 205 7.30 36.59 -27.05
CA GLY A 205 6.19 37.54 -27.06
C GLY A 205 6.32 38.75 -26.11
N GLY A 206 7.54 39.03 -25.60
CA GLY A 206 7.80 40.08 -24.61
C GLY A 206 7.75 39.63 -23.14
N GLU A 207 7.28 38.42 -22.85
CA GLU A 207 7.31 37.82 -21.51
C GLU A 207 8.53 36.88 -21.35
N ARG A 208 8.98 36.60 -20.12
CA ARG A 208 10.00 35.56 -19.91
C ARG A 208 9.36 34.19 -20.15
N ALA A 209 10.07 33.32 -20.84
CA ALA A 209 9.62 31.98 -21.17
C ALA A 209 10.65 30.95 -20.69
N ILE A 210 10.17 29.86 -20.10
CA ILE A 210 10.97 28.70 -19.73
C ILE A 210 10.67 27.63 -20.78
N ILE A 211 11.65 27.33 -21.63
CA ILE A 211 11.55 26.32 -22.67
C ILE A 211 12.13 25.03 -22.10
N ASN A 212 11.28 24.07 -21.75
CA ASN A 212 11.68 22.69 -21.46
C ASN A 212 11.92 21.98 -22.79
N ARG A 213 13.12 21.39 -22.95
CA ARG A 213 13.49 20.53 -24.07
C ARG A 213 13.73 19.10 -23.60
N GLY A 214 13.07 18.17 -24.28
CA GLY A 214 13.05 16.74 -23.99
C GLY A 214 12.07 16.03 -24.93
N ASP A 215 11.60 14.83 -24.57
CA ASP A 215 10.70 14.03 -25.45
C ASP A 215 9.34 14.70 -25.73
N ASN A 216 8.99 15.75 -24.97
CA ASN A 216 7.81 16.59 -25.20
C ASN A 216 8.14 18.07 -24.93
N ASP A 217 8.79 18.73 -25.89
CA ASP A 217 9.10 20.18 -25.84
C ASP A 217 7.88 21.01 -25.39
N LYS A 218 8.03 21.77 -24.30
CA LYS A 218 6.99 22.60 -23.71
C LYS A 218 7.52 23.96 -23.29
N THR A 219 6.76 25.01 -23.59
CA THR A 219 7.05 26.37 -23.15
C THR A 219 6.12 26.78 -22.02
N PHE A 220 6.70 27.24 -20.92
CA PHE A 220 6.03 27.78 -19.75
C PHE A 220 6.25 29.30 -19.70
N ILE A 221 5.28 30.05 -19.20
CA ILE A 221 5.36 31.50 -19.07
C ILE A 221 5.80 31.84 -17.65
N TRP A 222 6.78 32.74 -17.50
CA TRP A 222 7.19 33.30 -16.21
C TRP A 222 7.08 34.82 -16.27
N LYS A 223 6.13 35.38 -15.53
CA LYS A 223 5.82 36.81 -15.58
C LYS A 223 6.72 37.63 -14.66
N LEU A 224 6.84 38.92 -14.95
CA LEU A 224 7.67 39.85 -14.18
C LEU A 224 7.24 39.99 -12.71
N ASN A 225 5.98 39.70 -12.39
CA ASN A 225 5.47 39.68 -11.02
C ASN A 225 5.81 38.37 -10.27
N GLY A 226 6.52 37.44 -10.92
CA GLY A 226 6.96 36.14 -10.38
C GLY A 226 6.04 34.96 -10.74
N ASP A 227 4.87 35.19 -11.32
CA ASP A 227 3.89 34.12 -11.55
C ASP A 227 4.33 33.17 -12.68
N VAL A 228 4.21 31.86 -12.46
CA VAL A 228 4.59 30.81 -13.43
C VAL A 228 3.34 30.09 -13.94
N TYR A 229 3.27 29.86 -15.26
CA TYR A 229 2.12 29.23 -15.92
C TYR A 229 2.50 28.09 -16.87
N SER A 230 1.69 27.04 -16.86
CA SER A 230 1.66 25.96 -17.85
C SER A 230 0.46 26.17 -18.78
N GLY A 231 0.68 26.83 -19.91
CA GLY A 231 -0.42 27.29 -20.77
C GLY A 231 -1.28 28.34 -20.06
N LYS A 232 -2.52 27.99 -19.74
CA LYS A 232 -3.45 28.86 -18.96
C LYS A 232 -3.45 28.58 -17.45
N THR A 233 -2.85 27.47 -17.01
CA THR A 233 -2.87 27.05 -15.60
C THR A 233 -1.75 27.75 -14.84
N PHE A 234 -2.09 28.48 -13.78
CA PHE A 234 -1.11 28.98 -12.80
C PHE A 234 -0.54 27.80 -12.01
N ILE A 235 0.78 27.71 -11.89
CA ILE A 235 1.46 26.57 -11.24
C ILE A 235 2.33 26.97 -10.05
N GLY A 236 2.40 28.27 -9.72
CA GLY A 236 3.13 28.77 -8.57
C GLY A 236 3.78 30.12 -8.85
N LYS A 237 4.55 30.60 -7.88
CA LYS A 237 5.23 31.90 -7.92
C LYS A 237 6.70 31.74 -7.56
N ALA A 238 7.56 32.30 -8.38
CA ALA A 238 9.02 32.23 -8.27
C ALA A 238 9.64 33.62 -8.44
N ALA A 239 10.46 34.03 -7.48
CA ALA A 239 11.28 35.23 -7.59
C ALA A 239 12.52 34.97 -8.46
N GLU A 240 13.11 33.77 -8.35
CA GLU A 240 14.32 33.40 -9.06
C GLU A 240 14.10 32.37 -10.17
N ALA A 241 15.06 32.34 -11.10
CA ALA A 241 15.08 31.43 -12.24
C ALA A 241 15.09 29.95 -11.81
N LYS A 242 15.82 29.61 -10.73
CA LYS A 242 15.91 28.25 -10.20
C LYS A 242 14.55 27.76 -9.70
N ASP A 243 13.89 28.55 -8.86
CA ASP A 243 12.56 28.22 -8.31
C ASP A 243 11.51 28.07 -9.42
N ALA A 244 11.58 28.91 -10.45
CA ALA A 244 10.65 28.85 -11.58
C ALA A 244 10.82 27.54 -12.36
N VAL A 245 12.04 27.03 -12.53
CA VAL A 245 12.32 25.71 -13.12
C VAL A 245 11.89 24.58 -12.18
N GLN A 246 12.09 24.71 -10.87
CA GLN A 246 11.61 23.72 -9.88
C GLN A 246 10.08 23.55 -9.93
N LEU A 247 9.32 24.65 -9.99
CA LEU A 247 7.85 24.63 -10.17
C LEU A 247 7.43 23.95 -11.47
N VAL A 248 8.17 24.18 -12.56
CA VAL A 248 7.92 23.51 -13.86
C VAL A 248 8.14 22.00 -13.76
N ILE A 249 9.22 21.56 -13.09
CA ILE A 249 9.51 20.14 -12.85
C ILE A 249 8.42 19.51 -11.96
N GLN A 250 8.08 20.15 -10.83
CA GLN A 250 7.02 19.68 -9.92
C GLN A 250 5.67 19.49 -10.64
N ASN A 251 5.27 20.46 -11.46
CA ASN A 251 4.07 20.36 -12.29
C ASN A 251 4.16 19.19 -13.29
N ALA A 252 5.29 19.04 -14.00
CA ALA A 252 5.47 18.00 -15.00
C ALA A 252 5.23 16.57 -14.44
N TYR A 253 5.62 16.33 -13.19
CA TYR A 253 5.43 15.04 -12.51
C TYR A 253 4.36 15.05 -11.40
N SER A 254 3.49 16.06 -11.36
CA SER A 254 2.45 16.25 -10.32
C SER A 254 1.47 15.08 -10.14
N LYS A 255 1.39 14.16 -11.11
CA LYS A 255 0.57 12.94 -11.04
C LYS A 255 1.29 11.72 -10.48
N THR A 256 2.60 11.83 -10.25
CA THR A 256 3.52 10.73 -9.91
C THR A 256 4.35 11.05 -8.66
N CYS A 257 4.60 12.34 -8.40
CA CYS A 257 5.40 12.79 -7.27
C CYS A 257 4.53 13.37 -6.15
N THR A 258 4.47 12.70 -5.00
CA THR A 258 3.82 13.22 -3.78
C THR A 258 4.68 14.27 -3.10
N GLU A 259 6.00 14.04 -3.07
CA GLU A 259 6.99 14.96 -2.54
C GLU A 259 8.13 15.14 -3.55
N PHE A 260 8.77 16.31 -3.53
CA PHE A 260 9.91 16.63 -4.38
C PHE A 260 11.10 17.07 -3.52
N THR A 261 12.19 16.32 -3.59
CA THR A 261 13.49 16.75 -3.07
C THR A 261 14.35 17.27 -4.23
N PHE A 262 14.79 18.52 -4.15
CA PHE A 262 15.78 19.07 -5.08
C PHE A 262 17.17 19.07 -4.46
N SER A 263 18.18 18.73 -5.26
CA SER A 263 19.61 18.88 -4.94
C SER A 263 20.28 19.75 -6.00
#